data_AF-A0AAQ4CUJ8-F1
#
_entry.id   AF-A0AAQ4CUJ8-F1
#
_cell.length_a   1.000
_cell.length_b   1.000
_cell.length_c   1.000
_cell.angle_alpha   90.00
_cell.angle_beta   90.00
_cell.angle_gamma   90.00
#
_symmetry.space_group_name_H-M   'P 1'
#
loop_
_entity.id
_entity.type
_entity.pdbx_description
1 polymer ?
#
loop_
_entity_poly.entity_id
_entity_poly.type
_entity_poly.pdbx_seq_one_letter_code
_entity_poly.pdbx_strand_id
1 'polypeptide(L)' 'MTYTTIKVTDDVKRKLMKIAGELKAEKGEDISLNEVLEFLITFYENNKQNKKTLNMAAFNNLITKMNKDSSEKIDDVVYG' A
#
# COMPACT_ATOMS: atom_id res chain seq x y z
N MET A 1 -23.56 -16.51 15.00
CA MET A 1 -22.37 -16.49 14.12
C MET A 1 -22.39 -17.76 13.28
N THR A 2 -22.26 -17.63 11.96
CA THR A 2 -22.08 -18.77 11.06
C THR A 2 -20.60 -19.06 10.93
N TYR A 3 -20.22 -20.33 11.03
CA TYR A 3 -18.83 -20.77 10.90
C TYR A 3 -18.67 -21.51 9.58
N THR A 4 -17.57 -21.22 8.88
CA THR A 4 -17.23 -21.86 7.62
C THR A 4 -15.83 -22.45 7.72
N THR A 5 -15.65 -23.68 7.24
CA THR A 5 -14.33 -24.33 7.19
C THR A 5 -13.66 -24.06 5.85
N ILE A 6 -12.43 -23.56 5.88
CA ILE A 6 -11.58 -23.39 4.70
C ILE A 6 -10.45 -24.40 4.77
N LYS A 7 -10.29 -25.22 3.71
CA LYS A 7 -9.15 -26.13 3.57
C LYS A 7 -8.05 -25.42 2.80
N VAL A 8 -6.82 -25.51 3.31
CA VAL A 8 -5.63 -24.93 2.69
C VAL A 8 -4.51 -25.98 2.66
N THR A 9 -3.51 -25.77 1.82
CA THR A 9 -2.31 -26.62 1.81
C THR A 9 -1.45 -26.35 3.05
N ASP A 10 -0.58 -27.30 3.40
CA ASP A 10 0.33 -27.15 4.53
C ASP A 10 1.27 -25.96 4.38
N ASP A 11 1.68 -25.65 3.14
CA ASP A 11 2.50 -24.46 2.85
C ASP A 11 1.76 -23.17 3.20
N VAL A 12 0.48 -23.07 2.82
CA VAL A 12 -0.35 -21.89 3.14
C VAL A 12 -0.56 -21.81 4.64
N LYS A 13 -0.85 -22.92 5.32
CA LYS A 13 -0.98 -22.97 6.78
C LYS A 13 0.29 -22.49 7.49
N ARG A 14 1.47 -22.95 7.06
CA ARG A 14 2.76 -22.50 7.60
C ARG A 14 2.96 -21.00 7.44
N LYS A 15 2.63 -20.45 6.28
CA LYS A 15 2.72 -19.00 6.04
C LYS A 15 1.77 -18.20 6.93
N LEU A 16 0.52 -18.65 7.08
CA LEU A 16 -0.44 -18.02 7.99
C LEU A 16 0.03 -18.03 9.44
N MET A 17 0.61 -19.15 9.90
CA MET A 17 1.18 -19.23 11.26
C MET A 17 2.36 -18.29 11.45
N LYS A 18 3.21 -18.13 10.44
CA LYS A 18 4.32 -17.18 10.50
C LYS A 18 3.82 -15.74 10.67
N ILE A 19 2.83 -15.35 9.87
CA ILE A 19 2.19 -14.02 9.97
C ILE A 19 1.52 -13.84 11.34
N ALA A 20 0.87 -14.89 11.86
CA ALA A 20 0.30 -14.86 13.22
C ALA A 20 1.37 -14.57 14.29
N GLY A 21 2.53 -15.20 14.18
CA GLY A 21 3.66 -14.99 15.09
C GLY A 21 4.23 -13.57 15.01
N GLU A 22 4.34 -13.02 13.81
CA GLU A 22 4.77 -11.64 13.57
C GLU A 22 3.75 -10.64 14.18
N LEU A 23 2.45 -10.83 13.93
CA LEU A 23 1.39 -10.00 14.49
C LEU A 23 1.31 -10.09 16.03
N LYS A 24 1.52 -11.28 16.59
CA LYS A 24 1.60 -11.48 18.04
C LYS A 24 2.77 -10.72 18.65
N ALA A 25 3.94 -10.73 17.99
CA ALA A 25 5.10 -9.99 18.45
C ALA A 25 4.89 -8.47 18.40
N GLU A 26 4.14 -7.97 17.41
CA GLU A 26 3.83 -6.55 17.25
C GLU A 26 2.78 -6.07 18.26
N LYS A 27 1.70 -6.83 18.47
CA LYS A 27 0.58 -6.43 19.34
C LYS A 27 0.76 -6.82 20.81
N GLY A 28 1.62 -7.80 21.10
CA GLY A 28 1.83 -8.32 22.46
C GLY A 28 0.71 -9.24 22.96
N GLU A 29 -0.20 -9.67 22.09
CA GLU A 29 -1.38 -10.48 22.43
C GLU A 29 -1.44 -11.74 21.54
N ASP A 30 -2.14 -12.78 22.01
CA ASP A 30 -2.40 -13.98 21.21
C ASP A 30 -3.33 -13.66 20.04
N ILE A 31 -2.90 -14.01 18.83
CA ILE A 31 -3.62 -13.74 17.59
C ILE A 31 -4.23 -15.03 17.05
N SER A 32 -5.54 -15.02 16.83
CA SER A 32 -6.26 -16.11 16.17
C SER A 32 -6.06 -16.11 14.65
N LEU A 33 -6.24 -17.26 14.01
CA LEU A 33 -6.18 -17.34 12.54
C LEU A 33 -7.24 -16.48 11.85
N ASN A 34 -8.38 -16.23 12.49
CA ASN A 34 -9.40 -15.34 11.93
C ASN A 34 -8.91 -13.89 11.89
N GLU A 35 -8.23 -13.42 12.94
CA GLU A 35 -7.64 -12.07 12.96
C GLU A 35 -6.53 -11.92 11.92
N VAL A 36 -5.73 -12.98 11.69
CA VAL A 36 -4.75 -12.99 10.61
C VAL A 36 -5.44 -12.85 9.25
N LEU A 37 -6.54 -13.58 9.02
CA LEU A 37 -7.29 -13.49 7.77
C LEU A 37 -7.93 -12.10 7.59
N GLU A 38 -8.50 -11.53 8.65
CA GLU A 38 -9.03 -10.16 8.63
C GLU A 38 -7.94 -9.14 8.29
N PHE A 39 -6.78 -9.23 8.94
CA PHE A 39 -5.62 -8.38 8.64
C PHE A 39 -5.22 -8.47 7.17
N LEU A 40 -5.13 -9.69 6.62
CA LEU A 40 -4.75 -9.90 5.22
C LEU A 40 -5.82 -9.40 4.24
N ILE A 41 -7.10 -9.55 4.56
CA ILE A 41 -8.20 -9.02 3.75
C ILE A 41 -8.15 -7.50 3.75
N THR A 42 -8.06 -6.87 4.92
CA THR A 42 -7.93 -5.41 5.04
C THR A 42 -6.68 -4.90 4.33
N PHE A 43 -5.55 -5.59 4.46
CA PHE A 43 -4.33 -5.26 3.73
C PHE A 43 -4.55 -5.31 2.21
N TYR A 44 -5.21 -6.36 1.70
CA TYR A 44 -5.51 -6.48 0.28
C TYR A 44 -6.47 -5.39 -0.20
N GLU A 45 -7.54 -5.11 0.54
CA GLU A 45 -8.53 -4.08 0.19
C GLU A 45 -7.91 -2.67 0.21
N ASN A 46 -7.12 -2.36 1.23
CA ASN A 46 -6.40 -1.10 1.34
C ASN A 46 -5.37 -0.93 0.21
N ASN A 47 -4.70 -2.00 -0.20
CA ASN A 47 -3.79 -1.97 -1.35
C ASN A 47 -4.54 -1.90 -2.69
N LYS A 48 -5.73 -2.49 -2.79
CA LYS A 48 -6.59 -2.39 -3.98
C LYS A 48 -7.10 -0.95 -4.16
N GLN A 49 -7.40 -0.26 -3.07
CA GLN A 49 -7.74 1.18 -3.09
C GLN A 49 -6.51 2.07 -3.29
N ASN A 50 -5.34 1.67 -2.77
CA ASN A 50 -4.05 2.35 -2.98
C ASN A 50 -3.34 1.97 -4.29
N LYS A 51 -3.94 1.15 -5.16
CA LYS A 51 -3.83 1.37 -6.60
C LYS A 51 -4.53 2.69 -6.92
N LYS A 52 -3.99 3.80 -6.39
CA LYS A 52 -4.03 5.09 -7.05
C LYS A 52 -3.62 4.77 -8.47
N THR A 53 -4.58 4.82 -9.39
CA THR A 53 -4.31 5.25 -10.74
C THR A 53 -3.26 6.34 -10.61
N LEU A 54 -2.04 6.09 -11.09
CA LEU A 54 -1.01 7.12 -11.17
C LEU A 54 -1.73 8.32 -11.76
N ASN A 55 -1.92 9.37 -10.95
CA ASN A 55 -2.69 10.51 -11.40
C ASN A 55 -1.80 11.25 -12.37
N MET A 56 -1.84 10.79 -13.62
CA MET A 56 -0.96 11.24 -14.67
C MET A 56 -1.17 12.73 -14.93
N ALA A 57 -2.36 13.26 -14.61
CA ALA A 57 -2.63 14.69 -14.63
C ALA A 57 -1.84 15.45 -13.55
N ALA A 58 -1.76 14.92 -12.33
CA ALA A 58 -0.93 15.51 -11.27
C ALA A 58 0.57 15.45 -11.61
N PHE A 59 1.02 14.36 -12.24
CA PHE A 59 2.40 14.23 -12.72
C PHE A 59 2.72 15.22 -13.86
N ASN A 60 1.83 15.32 -14.86
CA ASN A 60 1.99 16.23 -15.99
C ASN A 60 1.97 17.71 -15.54
N ASN A 61 1.11 18.06 -14.57
CA ASN A 61 1.09 19.41 -13.99
C ASN A 61 2.42 19.73 -13.28
N LEU A 62 3.03 18.75 -12.62
CA LEU A 62 4.35 18.93 -12.00
C LEU A 62 5.43 19.20 -13.07
N ILE A 63 5.44 18.42 -14.16
CA ILE A 63 6.38 18.63 -15.28
C ILE A 63 6.19 20.01 -15.91
N THR A 64 4.95 20.42 -16.18
CA THR A 64 4.67 21.74 -16.74
C THR A 64 5.12 22.87 -15.81
N LYS A 65 4.92 22.72 -14.50
CA LYS A 65 5.38 23.71 -13.51
C LYS A 65 6.91 23.80 -13.48
N MET A 66 7.62 22.67 -13.46
CA MET A 66 9.08 22.65 -13.48
C MET A 66 9.66 23.28 -14.77
N ASN A 67 9.03 23.05 -15.92
CA ASN A 67 9.44 23.66 -17.18
C ASN A 67 9.19 25.17 -17.19
N LYS A 68 8.07 25.64 -16.62
CA LYS A 68 7.76 27.06 -16.49
C LYS A 68 8.72 27.78 -15.54
N ASP A 69 8.97 27.20 -14.36
CA ASP A 69 9.91 27.75 -13.36
C ASP A 69 11.36 27.79 -13.89
N SER A 70 11.70 26.94 -14.86
CA SER A 70 13.01 26.96 -15.54
C SER A 70 13.07 28.01 -16.66
N SER A 71 11.94 28.32 -17.31
CA SER A 71 11.85 29.32 -18.37
C SER A 71 11.89 30.75 -17.83
N GLU A 72 11.16 31.03 -16.73
CA GLU A 72 11.11 32.36 -16.11
C GLU A 72 12.49 32.83 -15.61
N LYS A 73 13.39 31.90 -15.25
CA LYS A 73 14.76 32.22 -14.80
C LYS A 73 15.74 32.57 -15.93
N ILE A 74 15.41 32.23 -17.18
CA ILE A 74 16.30 32.49 -18.32
C ILE A 74 16.05 33.90 -18.87
N ASP A 75 14.81 34.37 -18.88
CA ASP A 75 14.45 35.69 -19.40
C ASP A 75 15.08 36.85 -18.59
N ASP A 76 15.25 36.68 -17.27
CA ASP A 76 15.88 37.70 -16.40
C ASP A 76 17.41 37.83 -16.58
N VAL A 77 18.08 36.86 -17.22
CA VAL A 77 19.55 36.85 -17.37
C VAL A 77 20.02 37.35 -18.74
N VAL A 78 19.14 37.35 -19.76
CA VAL A 78 19.54 37.64 -21.15
C VAL A 78 19.37 39.12 -21.53
N TYR A 79 18.67 39.93 -20.73
CA TYR A 79 18.45 41.37 -21.00
C TYR A 79 18.94 42.32 -19.90
N GLY A 80 19.89 41.90 -19.08
CA GLY A 80 20.63 42.74 -18.11
C GLY A 80 22.00 43.14 -18.61
#